data_AF-A0A3M1RUD0-F1
#
_entry.id   AF-A0A3M1RUD0-F1
#
_cell.length_a   1.000
_cell.length_b   1.000
_cell.length_c   1.000
_cell.angle_alpha   90.00
_cell.angle_beta   90.00
_cell.angle_gamma   90.00
#
_symmetry.space_group_name_H-M   'P 1'
#
loop_
_entity.id
_entity.type
_entity.pdbx_description
1 polymer ?
#
loop_
_entity_poly.entity_id
_entity_poly.type
_entity_poly.pdbx_seq_one_letter_code
_entity_poly.pdbx_strand_id
1 'polypeptide(L)'
;MLAIAGGRHSGIVAEEVVLKNGWVLKGKLGQVTGLVELPKPLSEGGGDIPLIVFVDDDLRRTYVSKRQILEIRPGEVNEVLERFTIPQRVKLAGPAIAAVGQPLRVTPFDEYGRRIFTMSGPKTPIDVVQGITEITPHWTRVRGLTHYWDMRMATTSIPPETLYRILTGRNDNPDPDLRKKIARFYIQMQRYEDAVKQLKAILEDPSIEEDEREALQATLRSLQSLAAQRLLGELQMRRQAGQHRLVFDLLNRFPSENVGGELLQQVRQIVDEYKKQSDEGRRLVTRLEELVEEIPSTGVREELMPILAEIKQKLDFDTLPRLAAFAQLVDDDTLLAEERVSLAVSGWVVGANLAGRRLPVALSLYRVRGLVQKYLTAEDALTRSEVLKELEGEEGATPTYVTAVLAHMEPVAAPELTEEAGGYFVVDVPETVPDRPNRYLVQLPPEYSPLRKYPTIVTLHGAGTTAAHQVDWWAGERTENGMRLGQAGRHGYIVVAPMWTTEHQARYEYSLHEHLAVLNAVRDACRRFSIDTDRMFLSGHFMGADAAWD
;
A
#
# COMPACT_ATOMS: atom_id res chain seq x y z
N MET A 1 41.01 -2.46 13.91
CA MET A 1 41.71 -1.16 13.87
C MET A 1 40.64 -0.09 13.78
N LEU A 2 40.59 0.82 14.76
CA LEU A 2 39.53 1.80 14.97
C LEU A 2 39.39 2.80 13.81
N ALA A 3 38.17 2.99 13.32
CA ALA A 3 37.68 4.28 12.82
C ALA A 3 36.22 4.41 13.25
N ILE A 4 36.06 4.87 14.50
CA ILE A 4 34.80 5.34 15.04
C ILE A 4 34.50 6.67 14.33
N ALA A 5 33.57 6.67 13.38
CA ALA A 5 32.95 7.90 12.89
C ALA A 5 31.96 8.41 13.96
N GLY A 6 32.50 8.77 15.12
CA GLY A 6 31.84 9.61 16.11
C GLY A 6 32.06 11.06 15.70
N GLY A 7 31.47 11.45 14.57
CA GLY A 7 31.41 12.85 14.18
C GLY A 7 30.37 13.55 15.04
N ARG A 8 30.78 14.52 15.86
CA ARG A 8 29.89 15.62 16.22
C ARG A 8 29.43 16.24 14.89
N HIS A 9 28.20 15.97 14.47
CA HIS A 9 27.61 16.67 13.34
C HIS A 9 27.34 18.11 13.76
N SER A 10 28.31 18.98 13.50
CA SER A 10 28.06 20.40 13.25
C SER A 10 27.00 20.50 12.15
N GLY A 11 25.90 21.20 12.45
CA GLY A 11 24.71 21.45 11.62
C GLY A 11 24.83 21.19 10.13
N ILE A 12 24.61 19.94 9.71
CA ILE A 12 24.25 19.64 8.32
C ILE A 12 22.74 19.83 8.27
N VAL A 13 22.33 20.91 7.59
CA VAL A 13 20.93 21.21 7.31
C VAL A 13 20.36 20.03 6.52
N ALA A 14 19.17 19.56 6.89
CA ALA A 14 18.49 18.52 6.11
C ALA A 14 18.25 19.07 4.69
N GLU A 15 18.59 18.30 3.66
CA GLU A 15 18.32 18.68 2.27
C GLU A 15 17.09 17.92 1.76
N GLU A 16 16.39 18.52 0.81
CA GLU A 16 15.28 17.88 0.11
C GLU A 16 15.76 17.39 -1.26
N VAL A 17 15.71 16.08 -1.47
CA VAL A 17 16.03 15.45 -2.76
C VAL A 17 14.72 15.19 -3.50
N VAL A 18 14.50 15.95 -4.57
CA VAL A 18 13.34 15.79 -5.44
C VAL A 18 13.70 14.80 -6.53
N LEU A 19 12.95 13.71 -6.64
CA LEU A 19 13.11 12.69 -7.67
C LEU A 19 12.25 12.99 -8.89
N LYS A 20 12.63 12.44 -10.05
CA LYS A 20 11.90 12.60 -11.32
C LYS A 20 10.45 12.08 -11.28
N ASN A 21 10.17 11.15 -10.37
CA ASN A 21 8.82 10.62 -10.13
C ASN A 21 8.00 11.48 -9.15
N GLY A 22 8.50 12.65 -8.75
CA GLY A 22 7.83 13.59 -7.84
C GLY A 22 8.03 13.31 -6.35
N TRP A 23 8.72 12.24 -5.98
CA TRP A 23 9.01 11.97 -4.56
C TRP A 23 10.00 12.99 -4.01
N VAL A 24 9.79 13.42 -2.76
CA VAL A 24 10.68 14.32 -2.04
C VAL A 24 11.20 13.59 -0.81
N LEU A 25 12.50 13.32 -0.78
CA LEU A 25 13.19 12.70 0.35
C LEU A 25 13.85 13.80 1.18
N LYS A 26 13.63 13.81 2.49
CA LYS A 26 14.22 14.81 3.39
C LYS A 26 15.20 14.14 4.33
N GLY A 27 16.42 14.65 4.42
CA GLY A 27 17.42 14.12 5.35
C GLY A 27 18.84 14.59 5.08
N LYS A 28 19.78 13.98 5.78
CA LYS A 28 21.21 14.22 5.60
C LYS A 28 21.68 13.46 4.37
N LEU A 29 22.36 14.15 3.46
CA LEU A 29 22.86 13.52 2.23
C LEU A 29 24.26 12.96 2.40
N GLY A 30 24.51 11.87 1.70
CA GLY A 30 25.84 11.39 1.39
C GLY A 30 25.87 10.65 0.06
N GLN A 31 27.05 10.28 -0.40
CA GLN A 31 27.23 9.60 -1.68
C GLN A 31 28.03 8.31 -1.49
N VAL A 32 27.66 7.29 -2.26
CA VAL A 32 28.33 5.98 -2.26
C VAL A 32 28.53 5.47 -3.68
N THR A 33 29.55 4.64 -3.87
CA THR A 33 29.89 3.96 -5.13
C THR A 33 29.12 2.65 -5.30
N GLY A 34 28.68 2.02 -4.20
CA GLY A 34 27.87 0.81 -4.17
C GLY A 34 27.13 0.65 -2.83
N LEU A 35 26.25 -0.35 -2.74
CA LEU A 35 25.41 -0.61 -1.56
C LEU A 35 26.17 -1.24 -0.37
N VAL A 36 27.36 -1.81 -0.61
CA VAL A 36 28.15 -2.56 0.37
C VAL A 36 29.20 -1.68 1.07
N GLU A 37 29.56 -0.53 0.49
CA GLU A 37 30.58 0.33 1.06
C GLU A 37 30.04 1.19 2.22
N LEU A 38 30.79 1.23 3.33
CA LEU A 38 30.55 2.18 4.40
C LEU A 38 30.65 3.61 3.84
N PRO A 39 29.65 4.49 4.07
CA PRO A 39 29.67 5.86 3.58
C PRO A 39 30.96 6.58 3.98
N LYS A 40 31.71 7.09 3.00
CA LYS A 40 32.89 7.92 3.23
C LYS A 40 32.54 9.39 2.98
N PRO A 41 33.02 10.34 3.81
CA PRO A 41 32.93 11.76 3.49
C PRO A 41 33.74 12.07 2.22
N LEU A 42 33.34 13.12 1.50
CA LEU A 42 33.96 13.56 0.24
C LEU A 42 35.49 13.64 0.37
N SER A 43 36.21 12.84 -0.40
CA SER A 43 37.65 13.01 -0.63
C SER A 43 37.88 13.34 -2.10
N GLU A 44 38.55 14.46 -2.37
CA GLU A 44 39.07 14.79 -3.70
C GLU A 44 40.24 13.85 -4.01
N GLY A 45 39.95 12.70 -4.59
CA GLY A 45 40.97 11.73 -5.01
C GLY A 45 40.35 10.68 -5.92
N GLY A 46 40.92 10.55 -7.13
CA GLY A 46 40.39 9.73 -8.23
C GLY A 46 39.96 8.32 -7.79
N GLY A 47 38.65 8.09 -7.83
CA GLY A 47 37.98 6.83 -7.59
C GLY A 47 36.67 6.80 -8.39
N ASP A 48 36.00 5.64 -8.37
CA ASP A 48 34.75 5.41 -9.10
C ASP A 48 33.73 6.54 -8.87
N ILE A 49 33.08 6.98 -9.96
CA ILE A 49 32.10 8.07 -9.91
C ILE A 49 30.95 7.63 -8.99
N PRO A 50 30.72 8.29 -7.84
CA PRO A 50 29.66 7.87 -6.94
C PRO A 50 28.31 8.21 -7.60
N LEU A 51 27.64 7.21 -8.17
CA LEU A 51 26.36 7.35 -8.88
C LEU A 51 25.15 7.17 -7.96
N ILE A 52 25.36 6.93 -6.67
CA ILE A 52 24.31 6.72 -5.67
C ILE A 52 24.38 7.84 -4.64
N VAL A 53 23.25 8.48 -4.38
CA VAL A 53 23.04 9.36 -3.23
C VAL A 53 22.24 8.59 -2.20
N PHE A 54 22.60 8.68 -0.93
CA PHE A 54 21.72 8.23 0.13
C PHE A 54 21.18 9.42 0.93
N VAL A 55 19.94 9.29 1.38
CA VAL A 55 19.26 10.23 2.27
C VAL A 55 19.05 9.53 3.61
N ASP A 56 19.62 10.08 4.68
CA ASP A 56 19.48 9.58 6.06
C ASP A 56 18.54 10.52 6.85
N ASP A 57 17.34 10.04 7.17
CA ASP A 57 16.32 10.78 7.94
C ASP A 57 16.40 10.48 9.46
N ASP A 58 17.54 9.94 9.92
CA ASP A 58 17.81 9.38 11.25
C ASP A 58 17.09 8.06 11.57
N LEU A 59 16.03 7.69 10.82
CA LEU A 59 15.32 6.42 10.97
C LEU A 59 15.68 5.41 9.87
N ARG A 60 15.84 5.89 8.64
CA ARG A 60 15.99 5.12 7.40
C ARG A 60 17.09 5.72 6.55
N ARG A 61 17.70 4.86 5.74
CA ARG A 61 18.59 5.26 4.65
C ARG A 61 17.97 4.87 3.34
N THR A 62 17.68 5.86 2.51
CA THR A 62 17.12 5.65 1.18
C THR A 62 18.21 5.89 0.15
N TYR A 63 18.57 4.86 -0.61
CA TYR A 63 19.59 4.93 -1.65
C TYR A 63 18.90 5.18 -3.00
N VAL A 64 19.31 6.24 -3.68
CA VAL A 64 18.76 6.65 -4.97
C VAL A 64 19.87 6.84 -5.99
N SER A 65 19.63 6.39 -7.23
CA SER A 65 20.54 6.72 -8.33
C SER A 65 20.51 8.22 -8.57
N LYS A 66 21.68 8.86 -8.72
CA LYS A 66 21.81 10.26 -9.13
C LYS A 66 21.02 10.58 -10.40
N ARG A 67 20.85 9.60 -11.30
CA ARG A 67 20.11 9.76 -12.55
C ARG A 67 18.61 9.97 -12.34
N GLN A 68 18.08 9.59 -11.17
CA GLN A 68 16.68 9.74 -10.80
C GLN A 68 16.41 11.04 -10.02
N ILE A 69 17.45 11.77 -9.63
CA ILE A 69 17.32 13.05 -8.95
C ILE A 69 17.01 14.12 -10.00
N LEU A 70 15.93 14.87 -9.74
CA LEU A 70 15.57 16.06 -10.51
C LEU A 70 16.34 17.28 -10.00
N GLU A 71 16.30 17.51 -8.69
CA GLU A 71 17.03 18.58 -8.02
C GLU A 71 17.21 18.32 -6.52
N ILE A 72 18.13 19.05 -5.90
CA ILE A 72 18.37 19.04 -4.46
C ILE A 72 18.15 20.47 -3.95
N ARG A 73 17.28 20.63 -2.97
CA ARG A 73 16.93 21.93 -2.37
C ARG A 73 17.45 22.01 -0.93
N PRO A 74 17.86 23.19 -0.45
CA PRO A 74 18.08 23.38 0.98
C PRO A 74 16.76 23.12 1.71
N GLY A 75 16.75 22.25 2.72
CA GLY A 75 15.55 22.04 3.53
C GLY A 75 15.29 23.19 4.48
N GLU A 76 14.02 23.39 4.83
CA GLU A 76 13.63 24.40 5.82
C GLU A 76 14.03 23.97 7.24
N VAL A 77 14.64 24.89 8.00
CA VAL A 77 15.13 24.65 9.37
C VAL A 77 14.02 24.79 10.44
N ASN A 78 12.76 24.82 10.03
CA ASN A 78 11.74 25.55 10.82
C ASN A 78 11.06 24.78 11.96
N GLU A 79 11.28 23.48 12.14
CA GLU A 79 10.61 22.73 13.21
C GLU A 79 11.57 22.22 14.28
N VAL A 80 11.57 22.88 15.44
CA VAL A 80 12.24 22.36 16.65
C VAL A 80 11.41 21.20 17.19
N LEU A 81 11.86 19.97 16.93
CA LEU A 81 11.18 18.77 17.38
C LEU A 81 11.29 18.59 18.90
N GLU A 82 10.15 18.30 19.54
CA GLU A 82 10.07 17.94 20.94
C GLU A 82 10.83 16.64 21.20
N ARG A 83 11.76 16.68 22.14
CA ARG A 83 12.65 15.56 22.45
C ARG A 83 12.56 15.18 23.91
N PHE A 84 12.44 13.88 24.16
CA PHE A 84 12.47 13.30 25.49
C PHE A 84 13.73 12.46 25.64
N THR A 85 14.57 12.81 26.61
CA THR A 85 15.74 12.00 26.98
C THR A 85 15.32 11.08 28.11
N ILE A 86 15.53 9.77 27.92
CA ILE A 86 15.19 8.75 28.90
C ILE A 86 16.50 8.22 29.50
N PRO A 87 16.80 8.51 30.78
CA PRO A 87 18.06 8.07 31.39
C PRO A 87 18.17 6.54 31.44
N GLN A 88 19.19 5.99 30.79
CA GLN A 88 19.51 4.55 30.85
C GLN A 88 21.01 4.35 31.04
N ARG A 89 21.38 3.25 31.72
CA ARG A 89 22.77 2.80 31.84
C ARG A 89 23.17 2.06 30.55
N VAL A 90 23.51 2.81 29.52
CA VAL A 90 23.90 2.25 28.21
C VAL A 90 25.28 1.62 28.24
N LYS A 91 25.45 0.53 27.48
CA LYS A 91 26.77 -0.06 27.26
C LYS A 91 27.51 0.74 26.19
N LEU A 92 28.59 1.42 26.57
CA LEU A 92 29.41 2.22 25.64
C LEU A 92 30.56 1.42 25.00
N ALA A 93 30.97 0.33 25.63
CA ALA A 93 32.02 -0.57 25.16
C ALA A 93 31.76 -2.01 25.65
N GLY A 94 32.14 -3.02 24.87
CA GLY A 94 31.90 -4.44 25.18
C GLY A 94 31.58 -5.26 23.92
N PRO A 95 30.99 -6.46 24.08
CA PRO A 95 30.56 -7.29 22.95
C PRO A 95 29.60 -6.50 22.05
N ALA A 96 30.01 -6.26 20.81
CA ALA A 96 29.24 -5.53 19.82
C ALA A 96 28.39 -6.50 18.99
N ILE A 97 27.15 -6.11 18.73
CA ILE A 97 26.30 -6.83 17.77
C ILE A 97 26.71 -6.39 16.37
N ALA A 98 27.56 -7.18 15.71
CA ALA A 98 28.03 -6.91 14.35
C ALA A 98 27.00 -7.32 13.29
N ALA A 99 26.23 -8.38 13.56
CA ALA A 99 25.12 -8.84 12.74
C ALA A 99 23.97 -9.25 13.65
N VAL A 100 22.75 -8.89 13.26
CA VAL A 100 21.53 -9.28 13.98
C VAL A 100 21.07 -10.62 13.43
N GLY A 101 21.10 -11.66 14.28
CA GLY A 101 20.55 -12.98 13.93
C GLY A 101 19.02 -12.97 13.88
N GLN A 102 18.43 -14.09 13.47
CA GLN A 102 16.98 -14.24 13.45
C GLN A 102 16.38 -13.91 14.83
N PRO A 103 15.39 -13.02 14.93
CA PRO A 103 14.70 -12.74 16.18
C PRO A 103 13.94 -13.99 16.64
N LEU A 104 14.24 -14.46 17.85
CA LEU A 104 13.56 -15.59 18.48
C LEU A 104 12.43 -15.10 19.39
N ARG A 105 12.65 -13.99 20.08
CA ARG A 105 11.67 -13.39 20.99
C ARG A 105 11.98 -11.91 21.19
N VAL A 106 10.96 -11.07 21.14
CA VAL A 106 11.07 -9.65 21.46
C VAL A 106 9.98 -9.32 22.46
N THR A 107 10.34 -8.98 23.69
CA THR A 107 9.33 -8.54 24.67
C THR A 107 8.84 -7.13 24.31
N PRO A 108 7.60 -6.76 24.67
CA PRO A 108 7.19 -5.37 24.68
C PRO A 108 8.14 -4.51 25.53
N PHE A 109 8.16 -3.21 25.26
CA PHE A 109 8.79 -2.29 26.18
C PHE A 109 7.99 -2.21 27.48
N ASP A 110 8.69 -2.30 28.59
CA ASP A 110 8.14 -1.96 29.89
C ASP A 110 7.95 -0.44 30.00
N GLU A 111 7.35 -0.02 31.10
CA GLU A 111 7.08 1.38 31.42
C GLU A 111 8.37 2.19 31.76
N TYR A 112 9.56 1.57 31.83
CA TYR A 112 10.87 2.25 31.83
C TYR A 112 11.49 2.35 30.43
N GLY A 113 10.80 1.88 29.40
CA GLY A 113 11.30 1.82 28.04
C GLY A 113 12.37 0.74 27.84
N ARG A 114 12.34 -0.36 28.60
CA ARG A 114 13.27 -1.49 28.47
C ARG A 114 12.59 -2.73 27.90
N ARG A 115 13.34 -3.54 27.15
CA ARG A 115 12.87 -4.83 26.63
C ARG A 115 14.00 -5.84 26.53
N ILE A 116 13.64 -7.11 26.38
CA ILE A 116 14.59 -8.19 26.06
C ILE A 116 14.39 -8.57 24.59
N PHE A 117 15.49 -8.53 23.85
CA PHE A 117 15.58 -9.01 22.47
C PHE A 117 16.44 -10.28 22.45
N THR A 118 15.81 -11.42 22.20
CA THR A 118 16.47 -12.72 22.06
C THR A 118 16.65 -13.01 20.57
N MET A 119 17.89 -13.29 20.15
CA MET A 119 18.22 -13.66 18.77
C MET A 119 19.03 -14.94 18.69
N SER A 120 19.00 -15.60 17.55
CA SER A 120 19.90 -16.71 17.24
C SER A 120 21.34 -16.22 17.21
N GLY A 121 22.20 -16.79 18.06
CA GLY A 121 23.64 -16.59 18.03
C GLY A 121 24.38 -17.76 17.37
N PRO A 122 25.72 -17.66 17.21
CA PRO A 122 26.51 -18.70 16.55
C PRO A 122 26.51 -20.08 17.23
N LYS A 123 26.20 -20.13 18.54
CA LYS A 123 26.18 -21.37 19.33
C LYS A 123 24.94 -21.49 20.21
N THR A 124 24.54 -20.39 20.85
CA THR A 124 23.36 -20.31 21.71
C THR A 124 22.57 -19.05 21.39
N PRO A 125 21.27 -18.99 21.73
CA PRO A 125 20.53 -17.75 21.75
C PRO A 125 21.27 -16.66 22.56
N ILE A 126 21.16 -15.42 22.11
CA ILE A 126 21.75 -14.24 22.76
C ILE A 126 20.61 -13.35 23.22
N ASP A 127 20.57 -13.09 24.53
CA ASP A 127 19.65 -12.13 25.14
C ASP A 127 20.31 -10.75 25.25
N VAL A 128 19.75 -9.78 24.54
CA VAL A 128 20.16 -8.38 24.64
C VAL A 128 19.07 -7.59 25.37
N VAL A 129 19.42 -7.02 26.52
CA VAL A 129 18.56 -6.03 27.17
C VAL A 129 18.73 -4.72 26.43
N GLN A 130 17.65 -4.17 25.91
CA GLN A 130 17.59 -2.90 25.22
C GLN A 130 16.85 -1.86 26.06
N GLY A 131 17.20 -0.59 25.91
CA GLY A 131 16.54 0.53 26.55
C GLY A 131 16.37 1.70 25.59
N ILE A 132 15.20 2.34 25.65
CA ILE A 132 14.93 3.62 24.98
C ILE A 132 15.75 4.69 25.69
N THR A 133 16.51 5.46 24.92
CA THR A 133 17.34 6.56 25.44
C THR A 133 16.85 7.93 25.00
N GLU A 134 16.15 7.99 23.88
CA GLU A 134 15.70 9.22 23.27
C GLU A 134 14.45 8.97 22.43
N ILE A 135 13.45 9.81 22.60
CA ILE A 135 12.19 9.77 21.85
C ILE A 135 12.02 11.12 21.16
N THR A 136 11.81 11.06 19.84
CA THR A 136 11.39 12.18 18.99
C THR A 136 10.04 11.84 18.34
N PRO A 137 9.36 12.81 17.69
CA PRO A 137 8.07 12.53 17.07
C PRO A 137 8.14 11.47 15.96
N HIS A 138 9.27 11.40 15.24
CA HIS A 138 9.41 10.52 14.08
C HIS A 138 10.17 9.22 14.40
N TRP A 139 11.17 9.27 15.28
CA TRP A 139 11.98 8.12 15.64
C TRP A 139 12.28 8.05 17.14
N THR A 140 12.46 6.82 17.61
CA THR A 140 12.91 6.48 18.95
C THR A 140 14.23 5.75 18.86
N ARG A 141 15.23 6.21 19.62
CA ARG A 141 16.54 5.57 19.71
C ARG A 141 16.55 4.53 20.81
N VAL A 142 16.91 3.31 20.43
CA VAL A 142 16.96 2.14 21.30
C VAL A 142 18.41 1.66 21.35
N ARG A 143 18.95 1.53 22.55
CA ARG A 143 20.34 1.13 22.76
C ARG A 143 20.45 -0.12 23.63
N GLY A 144 21.46 -0.94 23.37
CA GLY A 144 21.79 -2.08 24.21
C GLY A 144 22.32 -1.64 25.58
N LEU A 145 21.77 -2.22 26.63
CA LEU A 145 22.19 -2.05 28.01
C LEU A 145 23.21 -3.13 28.41
N THR A 146 23.11 -4.34 27.82
CA THR A 146 24.07 -5.43 28.03
C THR A 146 25.14 -5.52 26.92
N HIS A 147 24.78 -5.19 25.68
CA HIS A 147 25.65 -5.28 24.49
C HIS A 147 25.76 -3.93 23.80
N TYR A 148 26.85 -3.70 23.06
CA TYR A 148 26.94 -2.51 22.22
C TYR A 148 26.07 -2.68 20.98
N TRP A 149 24.93 -1.99 20.98
CA TRP A 149 23.96 -1.95 19.89
C TRP A 149 23.23 -0.61 19.92
N ASP A 150 23.16 0.09 18.79
CA ASP A 150 22.46 1.36 18.64
C ASP A 150 21.57 1.30 17.40
N MET A 151 20.26 1.48 17.59
CA MET A 151 19.28 1.41 16.52
C MET A 151 18.21 2.49 16.69
N ARG A 152 17.49 2.73 15.60
CA ARG A 152 16.31 3.60 15.60
C ARG A 152 15.11 2.78 15.16
N MET A 153 13.94 3.15 15.69
CA MET A 153 12.66 2.62 15.26
C MET A 153 11.66 3.76 15.15
N ALA A 154 10.61 3.58 14.36
CA ALA A 154 9.55 4.58 14.27
C ALA A 154 8.90 4.73 15.64
N THR A 155 8.68 5.96 16.10
CA THR A 155 8.01 6.19 17.40
C THR A 155 6.59 5.65 17.39
N THR A 156 5.94 5.66 16.21
CA THR A 156 4.62 5.06 15.99
C THR A 156 4.57 3.54 16.17
N SER A 157 5.72 2.86 16.25
CA SER A 157 5.79 1.42 16.56
C SER A 157 5.70 1.12 18.06
N ILE A 158 5.66 2.14 18.92
CA ILE A 158 5.45 1.98 20.36
C ILE A 158 3.95 2.14 20.65
N PRO A 159 3.30 1.20 21.36
CA PRO A 159 1.89 1.32 21.72
C PRO A 159 1.58 2.66 22.43
N PRO A 160 0.46 3.33 22.12
CA PRO A 160 0.08 4.61 22.72
C PRO A 160 0.23 4.70 24.23
N GLU A 161 -0.27 3.69 24.93
CA GLU A 161 -0.33 3.63 26.39
C GLU A 161 1.07 3.42 26.99
N THR A 162 1.91 2.63 26.31
CA THR A 162 3.30 2.42 26.70
C THR A 162 4.12 3.68 26.46
N LEU A 163 3.95 4.33 25.31
CA LEU A 163 4.61 5.59 24.98
C LEU A 163 4.27 6.66 26.01
N TYR A 164 2.98 6.84 26.32
CA TYR A 164 2.53 7.81 27.32
C TYR A 164 3.17 7.55 28.69
N ARG A 165 3.15 6.30 29.18
CA ARG A 165 3.78 5.92 30.46
C ARG A 165 5.28 6.21 30.51
N ILE A 166 5.99 6.00 29.39
CA ILE A 166 7.42 6.32 29.29
C ILE A 166 7.64 7.84 29.33
N LEU A 167 6.81 8.61 28.61
CA LEU A 167 6.93 10.08 28.54
C LEU A 167 6.63 10.76 29.88
N THR A 168 5.70 10.22 30.68
CA THR A 168 5.37 10.76 32.01
C THR A 168 6.29 10.23 33.11
N GLY A 169 7.18 9.27 32.81
CA GLY A 169 8.06 8.66 33.81
C GLY A 169 7.29 7.98 34.95
N ARG A 170 6.06 7.49 34.68
CA ARG A 170 5.10 6.93 35.66
C ARG A 170 4.52 7.95 36.64
N ASN A 171 4.59 9.24 36.34
CA ASN A 171 3.81 10.22 37.09
C ASN A 171 2.37 10.20 36.56
N ASP A 172 1.43 9.76 37.39
CA ASP A 172 0.00 9.73 37.06
C ASP A 172 -0.62 11.13 36.99
N ASN A 173 0.00 12.11 37.67
CA ASN A 173 -0.39 13.51 37.61
C ASN A 173 0.82 14.39 37.24
N PRO A 174 1.29 14.33 35.97
CA PRO A 174 2.38 15.15 35.51
C PRO A 174 2.02 16.63 35.59
N ASP A 175 3.02 17.47 35.85
CA ASP A 175 2.81 18.92 35.90
C ASP A 175 2.23 19.46 34.57
N PRO A 176 1.55 20.63 34.60
CA PRO A 176 0.97 21.22 33.40
C PRO A 176 1.98 21.40 32.25
N ASP A 177 3.25 21.70 32.53
CA ASP A 177 4.26 21.97 31.51
C ASP A 177 4.65 20.70 30.74
N LEU A 178 4.81 19.58 31.45
CA LEU A 178 5.04 18.27 30.85
C LEU A 178 3.84 17.83 30.01
N ARG A 179 2.61 18.06 30.48
CA ARG A 179 1.40 17.79 29.69
C ARG A 179 1.34 18.64 28.41
N LYS A 180 1.65 19.95 28.51
CA LYS A 180 1.76 20.85 27.35
C LYS A 180 2.84 20.36 26.37
N LYS A 181 3.99 19.88 26.88
CA LYS A 181 5.06 19.29 26.06
C LYS A 181 4.61 18.01 25.34
N ILE A 182 3.92 17.12 26.04
CA ILE A 182 3.36 15.89 25.45
C ILE A 182 2.32 16.22 24.38
N ALA A 183 1.47 17.23 24.61
CA ALA A 183 0.52 17.70 23.61
C ALA A 183 1.23 18.17 22.33
N ARG A 184 2.24 19.05 22.44
CA ARG A 184 3.06 19.49 21.29
C ARG A 184 3.74 18.33 20.59
N PHE A 185 4.29 17.39 21.35
CA PHE A 185 4.88 16.17 20.83
C PHE A 185 3.89 15.35 19.98
N TYR A 186 2.65 15.15 20.46
CA TYR A 186 1.61 14.47 19.68
C TYR A 186 1.17 15.25 18.43
N ILE A 187 1.16 16.58 18.48
CA ILE A 187 0.90 17.42 17.30
C ILE A 187 1.97 17.18 16.22
N GLN A 188 3.26 17.17 16.60
CA GLN A 188 4.38 16.90 15.68
C GLN A 188 4.38 15.46 15.14
N MET A 189 3.85 14.50 15.90
CA MET A 189 3.57 13.14 15.42
C MET A 189 2.35 13.05 14.50
N GLN A 190 1.62 14.16 14.31
CA GLN A 190 0.31 14.23 13.67
C GLN A 190 -0.77 13.38 14.37
N ARG A 191 -0.55 12.97 15.62
CA ARG A 191 -1.51 12.23 16.47
C ARG A 191 -2.51 13.21 17.10
N TYR A 192 -3.28 13.87 16.24
CA TYR A 192 -4.16 14.96 16.65
C TYR A 192 -5.22 14.54 17.67
N GLU A 193 -5.76 13.32 17.59
CA GLU A 193 -6.73 12.81 18.58
C GLU A 193 -6.13 12.70 19.98
N ASP A 194 -4.88 12.21 20.09
CA ASP A 194 -4.19 12.11 21.36
C ASP A 194 -3.80 13.48 21.90
N ALA A 195 -3.39 14.40 21.02
CA ALA A 195 -3.16 15.80 21.39
C ALA A 195 -4.45 16.46 21.91
N VAL A 196 -5.59 16.25 21.24
CA VAL A 196 -6.91 16.75 21.65
C VAL A 196 -7.29 16.21 23.04
N LYS A 197 -7.11 14.91 23.29
CA LYS A 197 -7.36 14.30 24.61
C LYS A 197 -6.49 14.95 25.69
N GLN A 198 -5.20 15.15 25.42
CA GLN A 198 -4.28 15.78 26.36
C GLN A 198 -4.65 17.25 26.64
N LEU A 199 -4.96 18.04 25.60
CA LEU A 199 -5.34 19.44 25.78
C LEU A 199 -6.67 19.58 26.56
N LYS A 200 -7.65 18.71 26.32
CA LYS A 200 -8.89 18.68 27.10
C LYS A 200 -8.62 18.40 28.58
N ALA A 201 -7.77 17.42 28.88
CA ALA A 201 -7.37 17.11 30.26
C ALA A 201 -6.63 18.28 30.93
N ILE A 202 -5.84 19.07 30.19
CA ILE A 202 -5.22 20.30 30.72
C ILE A 202 -6.27 21.37 30.99
N LEU A 203 -7.26 21.54 30.11
CA LEU A 203 -8.35 22.51 30.29
C LEU A 203 -9.25 22.18 31.49
N GLU A 204 -9.34 20.93 31.92
CA GLU A 204 -10.07 20.54 33.13
C GLU A 204 -9.31 20.90 34.43
N ASP A 205 -8.03 21.26 34.33
CA ASP A 205 -7.21 21.60 35.49
C ASP A 205 -7.52 23.04 35.98
N PRO A 206 -7.91 23.21 37.26
CA PRO A 206 -8.23 24.52 37.82
C PRO A 206 -6.99 25.41 38.02
N SER A 207 -5.77 24.86 37.97
CA SER A 207 -4.52 25.63 38.09
C SER A 207 -4.12 26.39 36.82
N ILE A 208 -4.86 26.21 35.71
CA ILE A 208 -4.63 26.92 34.46
C ILE A 208 -5.29 28.29 34.49
N GLU A 209 -4.47 29.33 34.33
CA GLU A 209 -4.87 30.73 34.21
C GLU A 209 -5.82 30.98 33.03
N GLU A 210 -6.68 31.99 33.12
CA GLU A 210 -7.75 32.22 32.14
C GLU A 210 -7.22 32.58 30.74
N ASP A 211 -6.17 33.41 30.66
CA ASP A 211 -5.52 33.75 29.38
C ASP A 211 -4.92 32.50 28.70
N GLU A 212 -4.34 31.60 29.49
CA GLU A 212 -3.82 30.32 28.98
C GLU A 212 -4.94 29.39 28.52
N ARG A 213 -6.06 29.39 29.25
CA ARG A 213 -7.26 28.62 28.91
C ARG A 213 -7.81 29.02 27.56
N GLU A 214 -7.91 30.32 27.27
CA GLU A 214 -8.34 30.83 25.95
C GLU A 214 -7.39 30.38 24.82
N ALA A 215 -6.07 30.48 25.04
CA ALA A 215 -5.07 30.06 24.06
C ALA A 215 -5.12 28.54 23.78
N LEU A 216 -5.30 27.72 24.83
CA LEU A 216 -5.45 26.27 24.71
C LEU A 216 -6.75 25.89 23.99
N GLN A 217 -7.86 26.60 24.24
CA GLN A 217 -9.10 26.43 23.49
C GLN A 217 -8.96 26.78 22.01
N ALA A 218 -8.23 27.86 21.69
CA ALA A 218 -7.93 28.22 20.30
C ALA A 218 -7.10 27.12 19.62
N THR A 219 -6.07 26.61 20.31
CA THR A 219 -5.24 25.49 19.83
C THR A 219 -6.09 24.24 19.60
N LEU A 220 -6.99 23.90 20.54
CA LEU A 220 -7.89 22.76 20.43
C LEU A 220 -8.77 22.83 19.16
N ARG A 221 -9.36 24.01 18.89
CA ARG A 221 -10.14 24.24 17.66
C ARG A 221 -9.29 24.03 16.41
N SER A 222 -8.07 24.56 16.39
CA SER A 222 -7.13 24.37 15.28
C SER A 222 -6.77 22.90 15.06
N LEU A 223 -6.54 22.13 16.14
CA LEU A 223 -6.21 20.71 16.03
C LEU A 223 -7.38 19.86 15.55
N GLN A 224 -8.61 20.19 15.95
CA GLN A 224 -9.80 19.51 15.42
C GLN A 224 -9.92 19.74 13.91
N SER A 225 -9.63 20.96 13.43
CA SER A 225 -9.57 21.23 11.99
C SER A 225 -8.48 20.42 11.28
N LEU A 226 -7.27 20.34 11.82
CA LEU A 226 -6.18 19.52 11.27
C LEU A 226 -6.50 18.01 11.28
N ALA A 227 -7.15 17.52 12.33
CA ALA A 227 -7.61 16.13 12.42
C ALA A 227 -8.63 15.81 11.33
N ALA A 228 -9.60 16.71 11.11
CA ALA A 228 -10.59 16.56 10.06
C ALA A 228 -9.95 16.60 8.67
N GLN A 229 -9.00 17.50 8.42
CA GLN A 229 -8.25 17.54 7.16
C GLN A 229 -7.47 16.24 6.90
N ARG A 230 -6.78 15.72 7.93
CA ARG A 230 -6.07 14.44 7.85
C ARG A 230 -7.01 13.28 7.55
N LEU A 231 -8.16 13.24 8.21
CA LEU A 231 -9.19 12.23 7.97
C LEU A 231 -9.71 12.31 6.53
N LEU A 232 -9.98 13.51 6.02
CA LEU A 232 -10.41 13.68 4.63
C LEU A 232 -9.33 13.19 3.64
N GLY A 233 -8.06 13.51 3.90
CA GLY A 233 -6.93 13.00 3.08
C GLY A 233 -6.84 11.47 3.09
N GLU A 234 -7.07 10.83 4.25
CA GLU A 234 -7.16 9.37 4.35
C GLU A 234 -8.33 8.80 3.52
N LEU A 235 -9.51 9.42 3.59
CA LEU A 235 -10.69 9.01 2.82
C LEU A 235 -10.48 9.18 1.31
N GLN A 236 -9.80 10.24 0.88
CA GLN A 236 -9.44 10.44 -0.52
C GLN A 236 -8.46 9.37 -1.02
N MET A 237 -7.45 9.02 -0.22
CA MET A 237 -6.51 7.95 -0.56
C MET A 237 -7.24 6.60 -0.65
N ARG A 238 -8.15 6.30 0.28
CA ARG A 238 -8.99 5.09 0.23
C ARG A 238 -9.94 5.06 -0.97
N ARG A 239 -10.47 6.23 -1.38
CA ARG A 239 -11.28 6.37 -2.61
C ARG A 239 -10.45 5.99 -3.83
N GLN A 240 -9.20 6.46 -3.92
CA GLN A 240 -8.28 6.09 -5.00
C GLN A 240 -7.91 4.59 -4.97
N ALA A 241 -7.91 3.99 -3.78
CA ALA A 241 -7.67 2.57 -3.58
C ALA A 241 -8.87 1.66 -3.95
N GLY A 242 -10.02 2.22 -4.34
CA GLY A 242 -11.23 1.48 -4.73
C GLY A 242 -12.19 1.17 -3.57
N GLN A 243 -11.95 1.70 -2.36
CA GLN A 243 -12.79 1.44 -1.18
C GLN A 243 -14.01 2.38 -1.13
N HIS A 244 -14.83 2.34 -2.18
CA HIS A 244 -15.90 3.31 -2.39
C HIS A 244 -17.00 3.25 -1.33
N ARG A 245 -17.44 2.05 -0.94
CA ARG A 245 -18.49 1.86 0.06
C ARG A 245 -18.02 2.35 1.43
N LEU A 246 -16.83 1.93 1.86
CA LEU A 246 -16.23 2.39 3.11
C LEU A 246 -16.12 3.92 3.16
N VAL A 247 -15.62 4.52 2.09
CA VAL A 247 -15.45 5.99 2.02
C VAL A 247 -16.80 6.70 2.09
N PHE A 248 -17.80 6.23 1.34
CA PHE A 248 -19.14 6.81 1.37
C PHE A 248 -19.76 6.74 2.78
N ASP A 249 -19.67 5.59 3.45
CA ASP A 249 -20.19 5.40 4.81
C ASP A 249 -19.50 6.32 5.82
N LEU A 250 -18.18 6.46 5.74
CA LEU A 250 -17.40 7.33 6.64
C LEU A 250 -17.63 8.82 6.37
N LEU A 251 -17.81 9.23 5.11
CA LEU A 251 -18.14 10.63 4.78
C LEU A 251 -19.53 11.02 5.28
N ASN A 252 -20.50 10.11 5.27
CA ASN A 252 -21.83 10.37 5.84
C ASN A 252 -21.82 10.50 7.37
N ARG A 253 -20.79 9.96 8.04
CA ARG A 253 -20.57 10.06 9.50
C ARG A 253 -19.42 11.01 9.85
N PHE A 254 -19.02 11.86 8.90
CA PHE A 254 -17.86 12.74 9.07
C PHE A 254 -18.12 13.76 10.20
N PRO A 255 -17.13 14.01 11.09
CA PRO A 255 -17.31 14.94 12.20
C PRO A 255 -17.56 16.36 11.68
N SER A 256 -18.63 16.99 12.17
CA SER A 256 -19.00 18.37 11.82
C SER A 256 -18.60 19.40 12.87
N GLU A 257 -18.29 18.96 14.09
CA GLU A 257 -18.02 19.82 15.24
C GLU A 257 -16.67 20.53 15.10
N ASN A 258 -16.66 21.87 15.21
CA ASN A 258 -15.47 22.71 15.09
C ASN A 258 -14.65 22.52 13.79
N VAL A 259 -15.30 22.06 12.73
CA VAL A 259 -14.70 21.92 11.40
C VAL A 259 -15.02 23.15 10.55
N GLY A 260 -14.01 23.68 9.84
CA GLY A 260 -14.18 24.82 8.94
C GLY A 260 -15.20 24.54 7.82
N GLY A 261 -16.02 25.54 7.49
CA GLY A 261 -17.11 25.42 6.52
C GLY A 261 -16.67 24.96 5.13
N GLU A 262 -15.47 25.36 4.70
CA GLU A 262 -14.86 24.91 3.44
C GLU A 262 -14.65 23.39 3.41
N LEU A 263 -14.10 22.81 4.49
CA LEU A 263 -13.86 21.37 4.56
C LEU A 263 -15.19 20.60 4.54
N LEU A 264 -16.21 21.09 5.25
CA LEU A 264 -17.55 20.49 5.22
C LEU A 264 -18.23 20.63 3.86
N GLN A 265 -17.92 21.68 3.10
CA GLN A 265 -18.35 21.81 1.71
C GLN A 265 -17.65 20.78 0.82
N GLN A 266 -16.34 20.58 0.98
CA GLN A 266 -15.60 19.53 0.25
C GLN A 266 -16.16 18.13 0.54
N VAL A 267 -16.44 17.81 1.81
CA VAL A 267 -17.07 16.53 2.20
C VAL A 267 -18.43 16.37 1.51
N ARG A 268 -19.30 17.39 1.55
CA ARG A 268 -20.61 17.37 0.88
C ARG A 268 -20.48 17.18 -0.63
N GLN A 269 -19.54 17.87 -1.26
CA GLN A 269 -19.27 17.71 -2.69
C GLN A 269 -18.92 16.27 -3.04
N ILE A 270 -18.04 15.61 -2.28
CA ILE A 270 -17.67 14.22 -2.53
C ILE A 270 -18.87 13.27 -2.33
N VAL A 271 -19.68 13.50 -1.30
CA VAL A 271 -20.91 12.72 -1.07
C VAL A 271 -21.89 12.89 -2.24
N ASP A 272 -22.07 14.12 -2.72
CA ASP A 272 -22.96 14.41 -3.85
C ASP A 272 -22.43 13.83 -5.17
N GLU A 273 -21.11 13.80 -5.38
CA GLU A 273 -20.47 13.10 -6.50
C GLU A 273 -20.82 11.61 -6.50
N TYR A 274 -20.69 10.93 -5.35
CA TYR A 274 -21.05 9.52 -5.23
C TYR A 274 -22.53 9.27 -5.55
N LYS A 275 -23.43 10.11 -5.03
CA LYS A 275 -24.87 10.01 -5.33
C LYS A 275 -25.13 10.19 -6.82
N LYS A 276 -24.56 11.22 -7.44
CA LYS A 276 -24.69 11.48 -8.88
C LYS A 276 -24.19 10.31 -9.72
N GLN A 277 -23.02 9.75 -9.38
CA GLN A 277 -22.47 8.59 -10.09
C GLN A 277 -23.37 7.35 -9.95
N SER A 278 -23.93 7.12 -8.76
CA SER A 278 -24.86 6.01 -8.54
C SER A 278 -26.18 6.20 -9.28
N ASP A 279 -26.72 7.42 -9.32
CA ASP A 279 -27.95 7.75 -10.04
C ASP A 279 -27.74 7.62 -11.56
N GLU A 280 -26.63 8.13 -12.07
CA GLU A 280 -26.24 8.02 -13.47
C GLU A 280 -26.06 6.55 -13.88
N GLY A 281 -25.35 5.74 -13.09
CA GLY A 281 -25.19 4.31 -13.36
C GLY A 281 -26.54 3.59 -13.47
N ARG A 282 -27.47 3.86 -12.55
CA ARG A 282 -28.84 3.30 -12.61
C ARG A 282 -29.59 3.76 -13.86
N ARG A 283 -29.52 5.05 -14.18
CA ARG A 283 -30.15 5.63 -15.37
C ARG A 283 -29.62 4.98 -16.65
N LEU A 284 -28.31 4.84 -16.79
CA LEU A 284 -27.68 4.26 -17.98
C LEU A 284 -28.06 2.79 -18.16
N VAL A 285 -28.13 2.01 -17.08
CA VAL A 285 -28.60 0.62 -17.16
C VAL A 285 -30.06 0.56 -17.62
N THR A 286 -30.96 1.33 -17.00
CA THR A 286 -32.37 1.35 -17.42
C THR A 286 -32.52 1.77 -18.88
N ARG A 287 -31.79 2.81 -19.30
CA ARG A 287 -31.88 3.28 -20.69
C ARG A 287 -31.26 2.29 -21.68
N LEU A 288 -30.23 1.56 -21.28
CA LEU A 288 -29.68 0.47 -22.09
C LEU A 288 -30.70 -0.67 -22.24
N GLU A 289 -31.42 -1.05 -21.18
CA GLU A 289 -32.49 -2.05 -21.23
C GLU A 289 -33.58 -1.65 -22.25
N GLU A 290 -34.08 -0.41 -22.16
CA GLU A 290 -35.07 0.14 -23.10
C GLU A 290 -34.57 0.13 -24.56
N LEU A 291 -33.35 0.60 -24.80
CA LEU A 291 -32.78 0.66 -26.15
C LEU A 291 -32.57 -0.73 -26.76
N VAL A 292 -32.29 -1.75 -25.94
CA VAL A 292 -32.20 -3.14 -26.42
C VAL A 292 -33.58 -3.66 -26.84
N GLU A 293 -34.65 -3.31 -26.12
CA GLU A 293 -36.02 -3.70 -26.49
C GLU A 293 -36.47 -3.08 -27.83
N GLU A 294 -36.05 -1.83 -28.09
CA GLU A 294 -36.32 -1.09 -29.34
C GLU A 294 -35.67 -1.74 -30.59
N ILE A 295 -34.68 -2.63 -30.44
CA ILE A 295 -34.01 -3.29 -31.57
C ILE A 295 -34.98 -4.29 -32.24
N PRO A 296 -35.24 -4.17 -33.57
CA PRO A 296 -36.20 -5.04 -34.25
C PRO A 296 -35.83 -6.52 -34.30
N SER A 297 -34.52 -6.82 -34.39
CA SER A 297 -34.01 -8.18 -34.57
C SER A 297 -34.00 -8.96 -33.26
N THR A 298 -34.83 -10.01 -33.18
CA THR A 298 -34.87 -10.90 -32.01
C THR A 298 -33.54 -11.61 -31.77
N GLY A 299 -32.84 -12.06 -32.83
CA GLY A 299 -31.53 -12.72 -32.67
C GLY A 299 -30.46 -11.78 -32.08
N VAL A 300 -30.44 -10.52 -32.49
CA VAL A 300 -29.52 -9.52 -31.94
C VAL A 300 -29.83 -9.24 -30.47
N ARG A 301 -31.11 -9.16 -30.11
CA ARG A 301 -31.53 -9.01 -28.70
C ARG A 301 -31.05 -10.19 -27.85
N GLU A 302 -31.18 -11.42 -28.33
CA GLU A 302 -30.69 -12.62 -27.64
C GLU A 302 -29.17 -12.60 -27.41
N GLU A 303 -28.39 -12.14 -28.40
CA GLU A 303 -26.93 -11.97 -28.26
C GLU A 303 -26.55 -10.89 -27.23
N LEU A 304 -27.38 -9.86 -27.06
CA LEU A 304 -27.13 -8.74 -26.14
C LEU A 304 -27.49 -9.06 -24.68
N MET A 305 -28.45 -9.95 -24.44
CA MET A 305 -28.90 -10.33 -23.09
C MET A 305 -27.78 -10.70 -22.10
N PRO A 306 -26.81 -11.57 -22.44
CA PRO A 306 -25.72 -11.88 -21.51
C PRO A 306 -24.83 -10.67 -21.23
N ILE A 307 -24.62 -9.79 -22.21
CA ILE A 307 -23.81 -8.57 -22.07
C ILE A 307 -24.51 -7.58 -21.13
N LEU A 308 -25.81 -7.39 -21.32
CA LEU A 308 -26.64 -6.52 -20.48
C LEU A 308 -26.68 -7.01 -19.02
N ALA A 309 -26.84 -8.32 -18.83
CA ALA A 309 -26.81 -8.93 -17.49
C ALA A 309 -25.45 -8.71 -16.81
N GLU A 310 -24.35 -8.86 -17.55
CA GLU A 310 -23.00 -8.60 -17.04
C GLU A 310 -22.81 -7.13 -16.66
N ILE A 311 -23.16 -6.20 -17.55
CA ILE A 311 -23.07 -4.75 -17.28
C ILE A 311 -23.89 -4.42 -16.02
N LYS A 312 -25.14 -4.88 -15.95
CA LYS A 312 -26.02 -4.62 -14.80
C LYS A 312 -25.46 -5.17 -13.48
N GLN A 313 -24.83 -6.34 -13.51
CA GLN A 313 -24.26 -6.98 -12.33
C GLN A 313 -22.96 -6.31 -11.87
N LYS A 314 -22.12 -5.90 -12.82
CA LYS A 314 -20.73 -5.50 -12.57
C LYS A 314 -20.47 -4.00 -12.69
N LEU A 315 -21.48 -3.20 -13.03
CA LEU A 315 -21.38 -1.75 -13.04
C LEU A 315 -21.24 -1.22 -11.61
N ASP A 316 -20.12 -0.57 -11.36
CA ASP A 316 -19.71 0.05 -10.11
C ASP A 316 -18.99 1.38 -10.39
N PHE A 317 -18.45 2.03 -9.35
CA PHE A 317 -17.76 3.30 -9.50
C PHE A 317 -16.48 3.22 -10.36
N ASP A 318 -15.81 2.06 -10.39
CA ASP A 318 -14.58 1.84 -11.15
C ASP A 318 -14.86 1.53 -12.63
N THR A 319 -16.00 0.93 -12.93
CA THR A 319 -16.39 0.50 -14.28
C THR A 319 -17.34 1.47 -14.97
N LEU A 320 -18.04 2.35 -14.25
CA LEU A 320 -18.89 3.40 -14.83
C LEU A 320 -18.20 4.23 -15.93
N PRO A 321 -16.90 4.62 -15.81
CA PRO A 321 -16.21 5.33 -16.88
C PRO A 321 -16.17 4.60 -18.22
N ARG A 322 -16.32 3.26 -18.24
CA ARG A 322 -16.37 2.47 -19.48
C ARG A 322 -17.60 2.81 -20.34
N LEU A 323 -18.68 3.29 -19.71
CA LEU A 323 -19.90 3.73 -20.39
C LEU A 323 -19.91 5.21 -20.76
N ALA A 324 -18.79 5.94 -20.60
CA ALA A 324 -18.77 7.39 -20.82
C ALA A 324 -19.22 7.81 -22.24
N ALA A 325 -18.81 7.08 -23.28
CA ALA A 325 -19.22 7.35 -24.65
C ALA A 325 -20.72 7.13 -24.88
N PHE A 326 -21.30 6.12 -24.21
CA PHE A 326 -22.74 5.87 -24.20
C PHE A 326 -23.48 6.97 -23.46
N ALA A 327 -23.04 7.33 -22.25
CA ALA A 327 -23.65 8.37 -21.43
C ALA A 327 -23.77 9.73 -22.15
N GLN A 328 -22.79 10.07 -22.99
CA GLN A 328 -22.83 11.30 -23.79
C GLN A 328 -23.87 11.30 -24.91
N LEU A 329 -24.22 10.13 -25.44
CA LEU A 329 -25.02 9.99 -26.67
C LEU A 329 -26.33 9.21 -26.44
N VAL A 330 -26.65 8.89 -25.19
CA VAL A 330 -27.79 8.04 -24.84
C VAL A 330 -29.14 8.71 -25.18
N ASP A 331 -29.24 10.02 -24.96
CA ASP A 331 -30.43 10.83 -25.25
C ASP A 331 -30.40 11.46 -26.66
N ASP A 332 -29.42 11.11 -27.50
CA ASP A 332 -29.33 11.62 -28.87
C ASP A 332 -30.26 10.83 -29.78
N ASP A 333 -31.47 11.37 -30.00
CA ASP A 333 -32.50 10.77 -30.85
C ASP A 333 -32.15 10.78 -32.35
N THR A 334 -31.04 11.43 -32.75
CA THR A 334 -30.54 11.35 -34.13
C THR A 334 -29.84 10.02 -34.41
N LEU A 335 -29.42 9.30 -33.37
CA LEU A 335 -28.77 8.00 -33.48
C LEU A 335 -29.79 6.86 -33.38
N LEU A 336 -29.54 5.79 -34.12
CA LEU A 336 -30.33 4.57 -33.99
C LEU A 336 -30.11 3.91 -32.62
N ALA A 337 -31.10 3.16 -32.14
CA ALA A 337 -30.96 2.39 -30.89
C ALA A 337 -29.74 1.46 -30.94
N GLU A 338 -29.53 0.78 -32.08
CA GLU A 338 -28.36 -0.08 -32.31
C GLU A 338 -27.02 0.66 -32.17
N GLU A 339 -26.93 1.90 -32.67
CA GLU A 339 -25.69 2.69 -32.58
C GLU A 339 -25.39 3.10 -31.13
N ARG A 340 -26.43 3.43 -30.36
CA ARG A 340 -26.32 3.79 -28.95
C ARG A 340 -25.96 2.57 -28.10
N VAL A 341 -26.63 1.44 -28.31
CA VAL A 341 -26.30 0.16 -27.66
C VAL A 341 -24.86 -0.26 -27.99
N SER A 342 -24.42 -0.08 -29.24
CA SER A 342 -23.05 -0.38 -29.65
C SER A 342 -22.00 0.38 -28.83
N LEU A 343 -22.25 1.66 -28.50
CA LEU A 343 -21.34 2.45 -27.66
C LEU A 343 -21.22 1.88 -26.25
N ALA A 344 -22.33 1.42 -25.66
CA ALA A 344 -22.31 0.79 -24.34
C ALA A 344 -21.54 -0.54 -24.36
N VAL A 345 -21.86 -1.42 -25.32
CA VAL A 345 -21.24 -2.76 -25.43
C VAL A 345 -19.76 -2.66 -25.75
N SER A 346 -19.37 -1.88 -26.76
CA SER A 346 -17.96 -1.71 -27.12
C SER A 346 -17.19 -0.99 -26.00
N GLY A 347 -17.75 0.09 -25.42
CA GLY A 347 -17.15 0.79 -24.29
C GLY A 347 -16.91 -0.11 -23.07
N TRP A 348 -17.84 -1.01 -22.78
CA TRP A 348 -17.71 -2.00 -21.71
C TRP A 348 -16.52 -2.96 -21.92
N VAL A 349 -16.34 -3.41 -23.16
CA VAL A 349 -15.37 -4.46 -23.52
C VAL A 349 -13.97 -3.91 -23.78
N VAL A 350 -13.84 -2.75 -24.44
CA VAL A 350 -12.53 -2.17 -24.83
C VAL A 350 -12.20 -0.83 -24.17
N GLY A 351 -13.09 -0.33 -23.29
CA GLY A 351 -12.98 0.98 -22.67
C GLY A 351 -13.57 2.10 -23.53
N ALA A 352 -13.91 3.22 -22.88
CA ALA A 352 -14.66 4.31 -23.50
C ALA A 352 -13.98 4.95 -24.73
N ASN A 353 -12.64 4.99 -24.76
CA ASN A 353 -11.88 5.63 -25.84
C ASN A 353 -11.99 4.90 -27.19
N LEU A 354 -12.28 3.60 -27.16
CA LEU A 354 -12.42 2.76 -28.36
C LEU A 354 -13.87 2.35 -28.61
N ALA A 355 -14.82 2.96 -27.89
CA ALA A 355 -16.24 2.72 -28.11
C ALA A 355 -16.67 3.18 -29.50
N GLY A 356 -17.44 2.35 -30.19
CA GLY A 356 -17.87 2.56 -31.57
C GLY A 356 -19.37 2.36 -31.75
N ARG A 357 -19.89 2.88 -32.86
CA ARG A 357 -21.33 2.85 -33.20
C ARG A 357 -21.77 1.64 -34.03
N ARG A 358 -20.83 0.80 -34.48
CA ARG A 358 -21.14 -0.39 -35.30
C ARG A 358 -21.43 -1.58 -34.39
N LEU A 359 -22.71 -1.88 -34.18
CA LEU A 359 -23.16 -2.99 -33.33
C LEU A 359 -22.54 -4.35 -33.70
N PRO A 360 -22.40 -4.75 -34.98
CA PRO A 360 -21.74 -6.01 -35.33
C PRO A 360 -20.29 -6.10 -34.82
N VAL A 361 -19.55 -4.98 -34.85
CA VAL A 361 -18.18 -4.90 -34.30
C VAL A 361 -18.22 -5.02 -32.79
N ALA A 362 -19.16 -4.36 -32.12
CA ALA A 362 -19.30 -4.45 -30.65
C ALA A 362 -19.60 -5.88 -30.17
N LEU A 363 -20.49 -6.60 -30.86
CA LEU A 363 -20.76 -8.02 -30.61
C LEU A 363 -19.53 -8.89 -30.91
N SER A 364 -18.80 -8.59 -31.99
CA SER A 364 -17.54 -9.24 -32.33
C SER A 364 -16.48 -9.06 -31.23
N LEU A 365 -16.35 -7.86 -30.66
CA LEU A 365 -15.44 -7.60 -29.53
C LEU A 365 -15.78 -8.45 -28.30
N TYR A 366 -17.08 -8.61 -28.00
CA TYR A 366 -17.52 -9.47 -26.91
C TYR A 366 -17.16 -10.95 -27.15
N ARG A 367 -17.32 -11.45 -28.39
CA ARG A 367 -16.89 -12.80 -28.77
C ARG A 367 -15.37 -12.96 -28.72
N VAL A 368 -14.62 -11.97 -29.23
CA VAL A 368 -13.16 -11.89 -29.15
C VAL A 368 -12.69 -12.05 -27.71
N ARG A 369 -13.32 -11.40 -26.73
CA ARG A 369 -13.00 -11.58 -25.31
C ARG A 369 -13.15 -13.04 -24.86
N GLY A 370 -14.23 -13.70 -25.24
CA GLY A 370 -14.45 -15.12 -24.94
C GLY A 370 -13.41 -16.03 -25.61
N LEU A 371 -13.05 -15.75 -26.86
CA LEU A 371 -12.01 -16.49 -27.60
C LEU A 371 -10.62 -16.26 -26.99
N VAL A 372 -10.28 -15.04 -26.60
CA VAL A 372 -9.03 -14.71 -25.89
C VAL A 372 -8.95 -15.47 -24.57
N GLN A 373 -10.04 -15.50 -23.79
CA GLN A 373 -10.09 -16.29 -22.57
C GLN A 373 -9.85 -17.78 -22.86
N LYS A 374 -10.59 -18.35 -23.82
CA LYS A 374 -10.45 -19.76 -24.26
C LYS A 374 -9.03 -20.08 -24.72
N TYR A 375 -8.38 -19.18 -25.46
CA TYR A 375 -7.00 -19.32 -25.91
C TYR A 375 -6.02 -19.33 -24.73
N LEU A 376 -6.20 -18.42 -23.78
CA LEU A 376 -5.32 -18.27 -22.62
C LEU A 376 -5.50 -19.39 -21.58
N THR A 377 -6.66 -20.06 -21.55
CA THR A 377 -6.91 -21.21 -20.66
C THR A 377 -6.65 -22.56 -21.30
N ALA A 378 -6.48 -22.64 -22.63
CA ALA A 378 -6.25 -23.90 -23.33
C ALA A 378 -4.90 -24.55 -22.95
N GLU A 379 -4.95 -25.84 -22.64
CA GLU A 379 -3.79 -26.61 -22.16
C GLU A 379 -2.92 -27.12 -23.31
N ASP A 380 -3.53 -27.49 -24.43
CA ASP A 380 -2.85 -28.07 -25.59
C ASP A 380 -2.66 -27.07 -26.75
N ALA A 381 -1.74 -27.41 -27.67
CA ALA A 381 -1.41 -26.57 -28.82
C ALA A 381 -2.46 -26.63 -29.95
N LEU A 382 -3.20 -27.73 -30.06
CA LEU A 382 -4.22 -27.92 -31.10
C LEU A 382 -5.40 -26.98 -30.84
N THR A 383 -5.96 -27.03 -29.63
CA THR A 383 -7.04 -26.14 -29.18
C THR A 383 -6.64 -24.67 -29.32
N ARG A 384 -5.41 -24.31 -28.92
CA ARG A 384 -4.90 -22.93 -29.13
C ARG A 384 -4.88 -22.53 -30.60
N SER A 385 -4.47 -23.44 -31.49
CA SER A 385 -4.42 -23.18 -32.93
C SER A 385 -5.82 -23.04 -33.54
N GLU A 386 -6.81 -23.81 -33.06
CA GLU A 386 -8.20 -23.72 -33.51
C GLU A 386 -8.84 -22.41 -33.04
N VAL A 387 -8.68 -22.05 -31.77
CA VAL A 387 -9.21 -20.79 -31.23
C VAL A 387 -8.57 -19.58 -31.90
N LEU A 388 -7.28 -19.64 -32.24
CA LEU A 388 -6.63 -18.56 -32.97
C LEU A 388 -7.23 -18.36 -34.37
N LYS A 389 -7.57 -19.45 -35.08
CA LYS A 389 -8.26 -19.35 -36.38
C LYS A 389 -9.67 -18.77 -36.23
N GLU A 390 -10.40 -19.16 -35.19
CA GLU A 390 -11.71 -18.56 -34.87
C GLU A 390 -11.56 -17.06 -34.60
N LEU A 391 -10.54 -16.69 -33.81
CA LEU A 391 -10.23 -15.30 -33.49
C LEU A 391 -9.94 -14.48 -34.75
N GLU A 392 -9.10 -14.98 -35.66
CA GLU A 392 -8.78 -14.31 -36.93
C GLU A 392 -10.00 -14.03 -37.83
N GLY A 393 -11.10 -14.79 -37.65
CA GLY A 393 -12.36 -14.58 -38.37
C GLY A 393 -13.24 -13.46 -37.83
N GLU A 394 -12.98 -12.95 -36.63
CA GLU A 394 -13.77 -11.89 -35.99
C GLU A 394 -13.32 -10.49 -36.43
N GLU A 395 -14.28 -9.61 -36.79
CA GLU A 395 -13.99 -8.23 -37.19
C GLU A 395 -13.27 -7.43 -36.09
N GLY A 396 -13.54 -7.76 -34.83
CA GLY A 396 -12.90 -7.15 -33.65
C GLY A 396 -11.50 -7.68 -33.32
N ALA A 397 -10.94 -8.65 -34.03
CA ALA A 397 -9.71 -9.34 -33.65
C ALA A 397 -8.40 -8.61 -34.04
N THR A 398 -8.43 -7.29 -34.18
CA THR A 398 -7.21 -6.53 -34.46
C THR A 398 -6.30 -6.46 -33.22
N PRO A 399 -4.96 -6.34 -33.38
CA PRO A 399 -4.05 -6.22 -32.24
C PRO A 399 -4.43 -5.09 -31.26
N THR A 400 -4.90 -3.96 -31.79
CA THR A 400 -5.36 -2.81 -30.99
C THR A 400 -6.54 -3.19 -30.09
N TYR A 401 -7.57 -3.83 -30.67
CA TYR A 401 -8.75 -4.24 -29.91
C TYR A 401 -8.44 -5.38 -28.94
N VAL A 402 -7.66 -6.38 -29.34
CA VAL A 402 -7.24 -7.47 -28.44
C VAL A 402 -6.47 -6.94 -27.23
N THR A 403 -5.58 -5.96 -27.44
CA THR A 403 -4.86 -5.29 -26.33
C THR A 403 -5.83 -4.57 -25.39
N ALA A 404 -6.82 -3.86 -25.95
CA ALA A 404 -7.83 -3.15 -25.16
C ALA A 404 -8.76 -4.11 -24.40
N VAL A 405 -9.13 -5.24 -25.01
CA VAL A 405 -9.88 -6.33 -24.36
C VAL A 405 -9.09 -6.88 -23.19
N LEU A 406 -7.81 -7.22 -23.37
CA LEU A 406 -6.93 -7.73 -22.31
C LEU A 406 -6.81 -6.76 -21.12
N ALA A 407 -6.78 -5.47 -21.40
CA ALA A 407 -6.71 -4.43 -20.37
C ALA A 407 -7.99 -4.34 -19.52
N HIS A 408 -9.16 -4.64 -20.10
CA HIS A 408 -10.48 -4.43 -19.48
C HIS A 408 -11.20 -5.72 -19.07
N MET A 409 -10.74 -6.88 -19.52
CA MET A 409 -11.32 -8.17 -19.14
C MET A 409 -10.92 -8.57 -17.73
N GLU A 410 -11.73 -9.46 -17.16
CA GLU A 410 -11.41 -10.12 -15.89
C GLU A 410 -10.22 -11.09 -16.05
N PRO A 411 -9.55 -11.45 -14.94
CA PRO A 411 -8.55 -12.50 -14.96
C PRO A 411 -9.09 -13.80 -15.57
N VAL A 412 -8.27 -14.44 -16.40
CA VAL A 412 -8.66 -15.56 -17.27
C VAL A 412 -8.97 -16.86 -16.53
N ALA A 413 -8.36 -17.05 -15.36
CA ALA A 413 -8.47 -18.27 -14.58
C ALA A 413 -9.22 -17.97 -13.28
N ALA A 414 -10.52 -18.17 -13.26
CA ALA A 414 -11.23 -18.42 -12.01
C ALA A 414 -11.11 -19.93 -11.72
N PRO A 415 -10.26 -20.39 -10.80
CA PRO A 415 -10.52 -21.70 -10.22
C PRO A 415 -11.65 -21.53 -9.19
N GLU A 416 -12.13 -22.64 -8.67
CA GLU A 416 -12.83 -22.70 -7.38
C GLU A 416 -11.82 -22.35 -6.26
N LEU A 417 -11.40 -21.09 -6.20
CA LEU A 417 -10.64 -20.59 -5.05
C LEU A 417 -11.61 -20.62 -3.87
N THR A 418 -11.31 -21.46 -2.89
CA THR A 418 -12.00 -21.36 -1.60
C THR A 418 -11.39 -20.19 -0.85
N GLU A 419 -12.14 -19.10 -0.74
CA GLU A 419 -11.79 -18.01 0.15
C GLU A 419 -11.79 -18.53 1.58
N GLU A 420 -10.64 -18.48 2.26
CA GLU A 420 -10.61 -18.89 3.67
C GLU A 420 -11.29 -17.83 4.54
N ALA A 421 -11.02 -16.54 4.25
CA ALA A 421 -11.77 -15.39 4.77
C ALA A 421 -11.22 -14.05 4.27
N GLY A 422 -12.10 -13.07 4.09
CA GLY A 422 -11.73 -11.66 3.98
C GLY A 422 -10.79 -11.35 2.82
N GLY A 423 -10.94 -12.06 1.69
CA GLY A 423 -10.06 -11.96 0.53
C GLY A 423 -8.70 -12.66 0.67
N TYR A 424 -8.56 -13.56 1.64
CA TYR A 424 -7.38 -14.41 1.82
C TYR A 424 -7.55 -15.77 1.11
N PHE A 425 -6.55 -16.14 0.32
CA PHE A 425 -6.55 -17.36 -0.49
C PHE A 425 -5.25 -18.13 -0.34
N VAL A 426 -5.36 -19.46 -0.37
CA VAL A 426 -4.25 -20.39 -0.58
C VAL A 426 -4.40 -20.97 -1.97
N VAL A 427 -3.35 -20.87 -2.78
CA VAL A 427 -3.41 -21.28 -4.19
C VAL A 427 -2.32 -22.29 -4.48
N ASP A 428 -2.75 -23.45 -4.99
CA ASP A 428 -1.87 -24.47 -5.55
C ASP A 428 -1.62 -24.19 -7.03
N VAL A 429 -0.35 -24.13 -7.41
CA VAL A 429 0.08 -24.01 -8.81
C VAL A 429 0.33 -25.41 -9.34
N PRO A 430 -0.24 -25.78 -10.50
CA PRO A 430 0.06 -27.06 -11.15
C PRO A 430 1.57 -27.30 -11.27
N GLU A 431 1.99 -28.53 -10.95
CA GLU A 431 3.40 -28.88 -10.83
C GLU A 431 4.17 -28.57 -12.12
N THR A 432 5.25 -27.79 -11.99
CA THR A 432 6.24 -27.59 -13.07
C THR A 432 7.46 -28.50 -12.89
N VAL A 433 7.62 -29.05 -11.68
CA VAL A 433 8.66 -30.01 -11.31
C VAL A 433 7.99 -31.12 -10.49
N PRO A 434 8.16 -32.41 -10.85
CA PRO A 434 7.58 -33.53 -10.09
C PRO A 434 7.98 -33.50 -8.61
N ASP A 435 7.06 -33.89 -7.73
CA ASP A 435 7.26 -34.07 -6.28
C ASP A 435 7.53 -32.80 -5.46
N ARG A 436 7.23 -31.61 -5.98
CA ARG A 436 7.27 -30.36 -5.20
C ARG A 436 6.07 -29.45 -5.51
N PRO A 437 4.99 -29.50 -4.69
CA PRO A 437 3.85 -28.63 -4.88
C PRO A 437 4.28 -27.17 -4.73
N ASN A 438 4.00 -26.36 -5.75
CA ASN A 438 4.29 -24.94 -5.70
C ASN A 438 3.03 -24.21 -5.23
N ARG A 439 3.07 -23.62 -4.05
CA ARG A 439 1.92 -22.99 -3.41
C ARG A 439 2.22 -21.54 -3.08
N TYR A 440 1.21 -20.68 -3.09
CA TYR A 440 1.34 -19.31 -2.63
C TYR A 440 0.09 -18.83 -1.92
N LEU A 441 0.25 -17.77 -1.14
CA LEU A 441 -0.82 -17.12 -0.41
C LEU A 441 -1.14 -15.79 -1.08
N VAL A 442 -2.41 -15.41 -1.09
CA VAL A 442 -2.85 -14.11 -1.60
C VAL A 442 -3.75 -13.43 -0.58
N GLN A 443 -3.53 -12.14 -0.40
CA GLN A 443 -4.48 -11.25 0.26
C GLN A 443 -4.93 -10.18 -0.74
N LEU A 444 -6.24 -10.16 -1.00
CA LEU A 444 -6.88 -9.11 -1.78
C LEU A 444 -7.19 -7.88 -0.90
N PRO A 445 -7.16 -6.68 -1.48
CA PRO A 445 -7.58 -5.49 -0.77
C PRO A 445 -9.10 -5.49 -0.51
N PRO A 446 -9.57 -4.71 0.49
CA PRO A 446 -11.01 -4.54 0.72
C PRO A 446 -11.72 -4.02 -0.53
N GLU A 447 -12.94 -4.49 -0.77
CA GLU A 447 -13.76 -4.10 -1.93
C GLU A 447 -13.10 -4.43 -3.29
N TYR A 448 -12.29 -5.49 -3.34
CA TYR A 448 -11.69 -5.96 -4.59
C TYR A 448 -12.75 -6.25 -5.67
N SER A 449 -12.55 -5.63 -6.83
CA SER A 449 -13.28 -5.82 -8.08
C SER A 449 -12.34 -6.37 -9.18
N PRO A 450 -12.64 -7.50 -9.84
CA PRO A 450 -11.77 -8.09 -10.88
C PRO A 450 -11.60 -7.21 -12.12
N LEU A 451 -12.46 -6.19 -12.30
CA LEU A 451 -12.43 -5.25 -13.42
C LEU A 451 -11.56 -4.02 -13.18
N ARG A 452 -10.96 -3.89 -11.98
CA ARG A 452 -9.96 -2.88 -11.62
C ARG A 452 -8.57 -3.50 -11.55
N LYS A 453 -7.52 -2.80 -12.01
CA LYS A 453 -6.13 -3.25 -11.89
C LYS A 453 -5.50 -2.76 -10.58
N TYR A 454 -4.89 -3.67 -9.82
CA TYR A 454 -4.30 -3.39 -8.51
C TYR A 454 -2.79 -3.47 -8.54
N PRO A 455 -2.08 -2.53 -7.90
CA PRO A 455 -0.66 -2.72 -7.63
C PRO A 455 -0.45 -3.94 -6.72
N THR A 456 0.69 -4.61 -6.85
CA THR A 456 0.95 -5.89 -6.19
C THR A 456 2.31 -5.91 -5.51
N ILE A 457 2.35 -6.44 -4.29
CA ILE A 457 3.59 -6.76 -3.59
C ILE A 457 3.75 -8.27 -3.59
N VAL A 458 4.83 -8.75 -4.22
CA VAL A 458 5.34 -10.12 -4.07
C VAL A 458 6.31 -10.11 -2.90
N THR A 459 6.08 -10.95 -1.89
CA THR A 459 6.84 -10.88 -0.63
C THR A 459 7.40 -12.23 -0.23
N LEU A 460 8.72 -12.29 0.01
CA LEU A 460 9.49 -13.49 0.25
C LEU A 460 9.86 -13.62 1.73
N HIS A 461 9.42 -14.69 2.37
CA HIS A 461 9.75 -14.95 3.78
C HIS A 461 11.22 -15.32 3.97
N GLY A 462 11.74 -15.06 5.16
CA GLY A 462 13.09 -15.42 5.56
C GLY A 462 13.17 -16.77 6.28
N ALA A 463 14.39 -17.20 6.61
CA ALA A 463 14.63 -18.42 7.38
C ALA A 463 13.85 -18.39 8.71
N GLY A 464 13.16 -19.49 9.01
CA GLY A 464 12.33 -19.65 10.22
C GLY A 464 11.11 -18.72 10.30
N THR A 465 10.70 -18.11 9.18
CA THR A 465 9.38 -17.48 9.02
C THR A 465 8.61 -18.16 7.90
N THR A 466 7.34 -17.82 7.70
CA THR A 466 6.48 -18.43 6.69
C THR A 466 5.93 -17.37 5.74
N ALA A 467 5.41 -17.80 4.59
CA ALA A 467 4.67 -16.92 3.68
C ALA A 467 3.50 -16.22 4.41
N ALA A 468 2.84 -16.88 5.36
CA ALA A 468 1.74 -16.29 6.13
C ALA A 468 2.20 -15.08 6.95
N HIS A 469 3.36 -15.16 7.61
CA HIS A 469 3.95 -14.02 8.32
C HIS A 469 4.24 -12.84 7.40
N GLN A 470 4.51 -13.07 6.11
CA GLN A 470 4.70 -11.99 5.14
C GLN A 470 3.37 -11.33 4.76
N VAL A 471 2.30 -12.12 4.65
CA VAL A 471 0.96 -11.56 4.51
C VAL A 471 0.60 -10.73 5.74
N ASP A 472 0.83 -11.24 6.95
CA ASP A 472 0.58 -10.50 8.19
C ASP A 472 1.39 -9.20 8.27
N TRP A 473 2.64 -9.20 7.78
CA TRP A 473 3.49 -8.01 7.76
C TRP A 473 2.89 -6.88 6.90
N TRP A 474 2.41 -7.19 5.70
CA TRP A 474 1.92 -6.19 4.75
C TRP A 474 0.42 -5.87 4.91
N ALA A 475 -0.39 -6.90 5.11
CA ALA A 475 -1.83 -6.78 5.24
C ALA A 475 -2.29 -6.64 6.70
N GLY A 476 -1.40 -6.79 7.70
CA GLY A 476 -1.76 -6.78 9.11
C GLY A 476 -2.34 -8.12 9.55
N GLU A 477 -2.24 -8.44 10.84
CA GLU A 477 -2.84 -9.64 11.42
C GLU A 477 -4.36 -9.67 11.24
N ARG A 478 -4.91 -10.88 11.25
CA ARG A 478 -6.35 -11.10 11.12
C ARG A 478 -7.07 -10.68 12.40
N THR A 479 -8.01 -9.75 12.27
CA THR A 479 -8.90 -9.33 13.36
C THR A 479 -9.96 -10.39 13.67
N GLU A 480 -10.66 -10.24 14.80
CA GLU A 480 -11.76 -11.14 15.20
C GLU A 480 -12.85 -11.24 14.12
N ASN A 481 -13.10 -10.15 13.39
CA ASN A 481 -14.08 -10.10 12.30
C ASN A 481 -13.54 -10.65 10.98
N GLY A 482 -12.35 -11.27 10.99
CA GLY A 482 -11.69 -11.83 9.80
C GLY A 482 -11.07 -10.81 8.85
N MET A 483 -11.20 -9.51 9.14
CA MET A 483 -10.62 -8.45 8.33
C MET A 483 -9.14 -8.24 8.64
N ARG A 484 -8.41 -7.70 7.67
CA ARG A 484 -7.01 -7.29 7.78
C ARG A 484 -6.88 -5.78 7.56
N LEU A 485 -6.20 -5.08 8.48
CA LEU A 485 -6.19 -3.61 8.56
C LEU A 485 -4.79 -2.99 8.30
N GLY A 486 -3.89 -3.74 7.68
CA GLY A 486 -2.53 -3.30 7.37
C GLY A 486 -2.43 -2.39 6.15
N GLN A 487 -1.18 -2.00 5.83
CA GLN A 487 -0.90 -0.97 4.84
C GLN A 487 -1.27 -1.40 3.42
N ALA A 488 -1.12 -2.69 3.07
CA ALA A 488 -1.48 -3.17 1.74
C ALA A 488 -2.97 -2.95 1.46
N GLY A 489 -3.85 -3.38 2.36
CA GLY A 489 -5.29 -3.15 2.23
C GLY A 489 -5.64 -1.66 2.22
N ARG A 490 -5.02 -0.87 3.11
CA ARG A 490 -5.22 0.59 3.17
C ARG A 490 -4.93 1.28 1.83
N HIS A 491 -3.88 0.85 1.12
CA HIS A 491 -3.45 1.44 -0.16
C HIS A 491 -3.97 0.69 -1.40
N GLY A 492 -4.82 -0.32 -1.24
CA GLY A 492 -5.40 -1.07 -2.36
C GLY A 492 -4.40 -1.97 -3.09
N TYR A 493 -3.45 -2.57 -2.36
CA TYR A 493 -2.48 -3.52 -2.90
C TYR A 493 -2.97 -4.96 -2.74
N ILE A 494 -2.66 -5.79 -3.73
CA ILE A 494 -2.66 -7.25 -3.58
C ILE A 494 -1.33 -7.67 -2.97
N VAL A 495 -1.37 -8.57 -1.98
CA VAL A 495 -0.16 -9.20 -1.43
C VAL A 495 -0.09 -10.64 -1.91
N VAL A 496 1.02 -11.01 -2.55
CA VAL A 496 1.30 -12.37 -3.00
C VAL A 496 2.52 -12.89 -2.23
N ALA A 497 2.37 -13.99 -1.50
CA ALA A 497 3.45 -14.58 -0.72
C ALA A 497 3.71 -16.03 -1.17
N PRO A 498 4.69 -16.25 -2.06
CA PRO A 498 5.08 -17.58 -2.51
C PRO A 498 5.62 -18.46 -1.36
N MET A 499 5.30 -19.75 -1.36
CA MET A 499 5.97 -20.75 -0.53
C MET A 499 7.20 -21.27 -1.27
N TRP A 500 8.20 -20.40 -1.39
CA TRP A 500 9.34 -20.58 -2.32
C TRP A 500 10.50 -21.44 -1.78
N THR A 501 10.44 -21.82 -0.50
CA THR A 501 11.53 -22.52 0.21
C THR A 501 11.18 -23.97 0.49
N THR A 502 12.19 -24.83 0.61
CA THR A 502 11.97 -26.18 1.15
C THR A 502 11.91 -26.20 2.68
N GLU A 503 11.42 -27.30 3.25
CA GLU A 503 11.42 -27.49 4.70
C GLU A 503 12.84 -27.36 5.27
N HIS A 504 12.97 -26.65 6.40
CA HIS A 504 14.23 -26.39 7.12
C HIS A 504 15.32 -25.64 6.33
N GLN A 505 14.98 -25.01 5.20
CA GLN A 505 15.93 -24.19 4.46
C GLN A 505 16.39 -22.99 5.30
N ALA A 506 17.71 -22.85 5.47
CA ALA A 506 18.32 -21.84 6.35
C ALA A 506 18.93 -20.64 5.60
N ARG A 507 19.14 -20.76 4.29
CA ARG A 507 19.76 -19.74 3.44
C ARG A 507 19.21 -19.82 2.02
N TYR A 508 19.37 -18.73 1.27
CA TYR A 508 19.10 -18.72 -0.15
C TYR A 508 20.14 -19.58 -0.90
N GLU A 509 19.69 -20.51 -1.74
CA GLU A 509 20.57 -21.49 -2.40
C GLU A 509 20.90 -21.15 -3.85
N TYR A 510 20.34 -20.07 -4.40
CA TYR A 510 20.51 -19.66 -5.81
C TYR A 510 20.11 -20.78 -6.78
N SER A 511 19.05 -21.52 -6.45
CA SER A 511 18.61 -22.67 -7.22
C SER A 511 17.52 -22.31 -8.24
N LEU A 512 17.48 -23.08 -9.33
CA LEU A 512 16.39 -22.99 -10.31
C LEU A 512 15.01 -23.20 -9.66
N HIS A 513 14.93 -24.03 -8.62
CA HIS A 513 13.69 -24.33 -7.93
C HIS A 513 13.11 -23.10 -7.23
N GLU A 514 13.91 -22.39 -6.43
CA GLU A 514 13.48 -21.17 -5.73
C GLU A 514 13.00 -20.12 -6.73
N HIS A 515 13.74 -19.95 -7.83
CA HIS A 515 13.39 -19.00 -8.88
C HIS A 515 12.08 -19.37 -9.58
N LEU A 516 11.92 -20.64 -9.97
CA LEU A 516 10.68 -21.11 -10.60
C LEU A 516 9.49 -21.05 -9.63
N ALA A 517 9.68 -21.31 -8.34
CA ALA A 517 8.59 -21.23 -7.35
C ALA A 517 7.97 -19.83 -7.33
N VAL A 518 8.81 -18.80 -7.25
CA VAL A 518 8.39 -17.39 -7.28
C VAL A 518 7.79 -17.00 -8.64
N LEU A 519 8.49 -17.28 -9.75
CA LEU A 519 8.00 -16.90 -11.08
C LEU A 519 6.67 -17.56 -11.44
N ASN A 520 6.49 -18.82 -11.09
CA ASN A 520 5.25 -19.54 -11.38
C ASN A 520 4.11 -19.04 -10.49
N ALA A 521 4.36 -18.70 -9.23
CA ALA A 521 3.36 -18.05 -8.38
C ALA A 521 2.92 -16.71 -8.96
N VAL A 522 3.85 -15.88 -9.45
CA VAL A 522 3.53 -14.60 -10.11
C VAL A 522 2.72 -14.82 -11.39
N ARG A 523 3.16 -15.74 -12.26
CA ARG A 523 2.44 -16.05 -13.51
C ARG A 523 1.02 -16.54 -13.25
N ASP A 524 0.86 -17.44 -12.28
CA ASP A 524 -0.44 -17.96 -11.89
C ASP A 524 -1.31 -16.84 -11.27
N ALA A 525 -0.76 -16.03 -10.37
CA ALA A 525 -1.46 -14.91 -9.75
C ALA A 525 -1.96 -13.89 -10.79
N CYS A 526 -1.15 -13.55 -11.81
CA CYS A 526 -1.57 -12.66 -12.90
C CYS A 526 -2.74 -13.22 -13.74
N ARG A 527 -2.93 -14.55 -13.74
CA ARG A 527 -4.06 -15.19 -14.44
C ARG A 527 -5.32 -15.22 -13.59
N ARG A 528 -5.21 -15.17 -12.26
CA ARG A 528 -6.33 -15.33 -11.31
C ARG A 528 -6.82 -14.03 -10.70
N PHE A 529 -5.92 -13.06 -10.53
CA PHE A 529 -6.21 -11.78 -9.87
C PHE A 529 -5.88 -10.63 -10.81
N SER A 530 -6.57 -9.50 -10.62
CA SER A 530 -6.47 -8.35 -11.51
C SER A 530 -5.25 -7.50 -11.16
N ILE A 531 -4.08 -8.05 -11.44
CA ILE A 531 -2.78 -7.44 -11.16
C ILE A 531 -2.45 -6.39 -12.24
N ASP A 532 -1.98 -5.24 -11.80
CA ASP A 532 -1.32 -4.25 -12.62
C ASP A 532 0.16 -4.62 -12.77
N THR A 533 0.55 -5.14 -13.93
CA THR A 533 1.92 -5.60 -14.18
C THR A 533 2.93 -4.46 -14.27
N ASP A 534 2.48 -3.20 -14.43
CA ASP A 534 3.36 -2.03 -14.40
C ASP A 534 3.64 -1.54 -12.97
N ARG A 535 2.89 -2.05 -11.98
CA ARG A 535 3.03 -1.70 -10.55
C ARG A 535 3.15 -2.94 -9.67
N MET A 536 4.11 -3.79 -10.00
CA MET A 536 4.49 -4.96 -9.22
C MET A 536 5.82 -4.74 -8.51
N PHE A 537 5.86 -5.01 -7.21
CA PHE A 537 7.03 -4.78 -6.35
C PHE A 537 7.45 -6.10 -5.68
N LEU A 538 8.75 -6.33 -5.57
CA LEU A 538 9.31 -7.48 -4.86
C LEU A 538 9.91 -7.04 -3.52
N SER A 539 9.62 -7.80 -2.47
CA SER A 539 10.09 -7.56 -1.11
C SER A 539 10.56 -8.87 -0.50
N GLY A 540 11.49 -8.81 0.45
CA GLY A 540 11.86 -9.99 1.21
C GLY A 540 12.59 -9.68 2.50
N HIS A 541 12.62 -10.67 3.40
CA HIS A 541 13.29 -10.61 4.70
C HIS A 541 14.36 -11.69 4.83
N PHE A 542 15.53 -11.37 5.40
CA PHE A 542 16.67 -12.31 5.55
C PHE A 542 17.01 -12.97 4.20
N MET A 543 17.00 -14.30 4.11
CA MET A 543 17.24 -15.00 2.84
C MET A 543 16.23 -14.67 1.74
N GLY A 544 15.00 -14.25 2.11
CA GLY A 544 14.05 -13.71 1.15
C GLY A 544 14.46 -12.34 0.61
N ALA A 545 15.23 -11.57 1.38
CA ALA A 545 15.85 -10.34 0.88
C ALA A 545 16.97 -10.66 -0.10
N ASP A 546 17.81 -11.66 0.19
CA ASP A 546 18.84 -12.14 -0.75
C ASP A 546 18.18 -12.56 -2.08
N ALA A 547 17.12 -13.37 -2.01
CA ALA A 547 16.34 -13.80 -3.18
C ALA A 547 15.59 -12.68 -3.91
N ALA A 548 15.30 -11.55 -3.23
CA ALA A 548 14.66 -10.40 -3.86
C ALA A 548 15.68 -9.51 -4.60
N TRP A 549 16.96 -9.59 -4.24
CA TRP A 549 18.06 -8.85 -4.86
C TRP A 549 18.69 -9.59 -6.04
N ASP A 550 18.69 -10.93 -6.03
CA ASP A 550 19.03 -11.78 -7.18
C ASP A 550 17.96 -11.67 -8.27
#